data_AF-A0A6V7JZZ2-F1
#
_entry.id   AF-A0A6V7JZZ2-F1
#
_cell.length_a   1.000
_cell.length_b   1.000
_cell.length_c   1.000
_cell.angle_alpha   90.00
_cell.angle_beta   90.00
_cell.angle_gamma   90.00
#
_symmetry.space_group_name_H-M   'P 1'
#
loop_
_entity.id
_entity.type
_entity.pdbx_description
1 polymer ?
#
loop_
_entity_poly.entity_id
_entity_poly.type
_entity_poly.pdbx_seq_one_letter_code
_entity_poly.pdbx_strand_id
1 'polypeptide(L)' 'MGTPNGDGLGDFLCVDSETLEVKGTWTKGDKKAKFGYDFWYQPKHDALVSTEWGVPRVFKRGYAPGDSDDP' A
#
# COMPACT_ATOMS: atom_id res chain seq x y z
N MET A 1 2.30 -1.69 1.27
CA MET A 1 2.41 -0.74 2.42
C MET A 1 3.77 -0.02 2.47
N GLY A 2 4.91 -0.70 2.68
CA GLY A 2 6.20 0.00 2.78
C GLY A 2 7.46 -0.78 2.42
N THR A 3 8.60 -0.09 2.44
CA THR A 3 9.94 -0.63 2.14
C THR A 3 10.55 -1.31 3.38
N PRO A 4 11.67 -2.06 3.24
CA PRO A 4 12.40 -2.62 4.39
C PRO A 4 12.81 -1.59 5.44
N ASN A 5 13.11 -0.35 5.02
CA ASN A 5 13.46 0.76 5.92
C ASN A 5 12.23 1.36 6.63
N GLY A 6 11.03 0.91 6.27
CA GLY A 6 9.78 1.38 6.87
C GLY A 6 9.21 2.63 6.22
N ASP A 7 9.67 3.01 5.02
CA ASP A 7 9.09 4.11 4.24
C ASP A 7 7.85 3.66 3.47
N GLY A 8 7.05 4.63 3.01
CA GLY A 8 5.87 4.39 2.20
C GLY A 8 6.22 3.81 0.82
N LEU A 9 5.47 2.80 0.40
CA LEU A 9 5.56 2.24 -0.96
C LEU A 9 4.24 2.42 -1.74
N GLY A 10 3.11 2.42 -1.03
CA GLY A 10 1.78 2.68 -1.60
C GLY A 10 1.28 1.68 -2.66
N ASP A 11 1.90 0.50 -2.75
CA ASP A 11 1.55 -0.51 -3.77
C ASP A 11 0.94 -1.78 -3.16
N PHE A 12 0.27 -2.55 -4.01
CA PHE A 12 -0.47 -3.77 -3.68
C PHE A 12 0.12 -4.98 -4.41
N LEU A 13 0.31 -6.08 -3.68
CA LEU A 13 0.81 -7.33 -4.22
C LEU A 13 -0.32 -8.06 -4.96
N CYS A 14 -0.07 -8.47 -6.20
CA CYS A 14 -0.97 -9.35 -6.95
C CYS A 14 -0.51 -10.80 -6.77
N VAL A 15 -1.42 -11.64 -6.28
CA VAL A 15 -1.18 -13.08 -6.09
C VAL A 15 -2.14 -13.83 -7.00
N ASP A 16 -1.62 -14.86 -7.65
CA ASP A 16 -2.45 -15.77 -8.44
C ASP A 16 -3.32 -16.64 -7.53
N SER A 17 -4.63 -16.66 -7.75
CA SER A 17 -5.57 -17.31 -6.83
C SER A 17 -5.51 -18.84 -6.87
N GLU A 18 -4.98 -19.43 -7.94
CA GLU A 18 -4.92 -20.88 -8.11
C GLU A 18 -3.59 -21.45 -7.65
N THR A 19 -2.50 -20.78 -8.01
CA THR A 19 -1.12 -21.24 -7.72
C THR A 19 -0.53 -20.63 -6.46
N LEU A 20 -1.12 -19.53 -5.96
CA LEU A 20 -0.58 -18.69 -4.86
C LEU A 20 0.78 -18.04 -5.19
N GLU A 21 1.18 -18.05 -6.46
CA GLU A 21 2.41 -17.40 -6.90
C GLU A 21 2.24 -15.89 -7.00
N VAL A 22 3.33 -15.17 -6.72
CA VAL A 22 3.38 -13.71 -6.84
C VAL A 22 3.43 -13.30 -8.31
N LYS A 23 2.46 -12.48 -8.75
CA LYS A 23 2.40 -11.93 -10.12
C LYS A 23 3.07 -10.56 -10.26
N GLY A 24 3.58 -10.02 -9.15
CA GLY A 24 4.15 -8.67 -9.06
C GLY A 24 3.19 -7.71 -8.37
N THR A 25 3.26 -6.41 -8.70
CA THR A 25 2.43 -5.38 -8.09
C THR A 25 1.33 -4.85 -9.01
N TRP A 26 0.26 -4.34 -8.40
CA TRP A 26 -0.91 -3.78 -9.08
C TRP A 26 -0.55 -2.55 -9.91
N THR A 27 0.19 -1.61 -9.32
CA THR A 27 0.45 -0.32 -9.96
C THR A 27 1.34 -0.45 -11.19
N LYS A 28 0.92 0.16 -12.30
CA LYS A 28 1.68 0.18 -13.56
C LYS A 28 2.24 1.59 -13.82
N GLY A 29 3.46 1.64 -14.36
CA GLY A 29 4.17 2.89 -14.65
C GLY A 29 4.74 3.60 -13.42
N ASP A 30 5.14 4.85 -13.61
CA ASP A 30 5.90 5.62 -12.60
C ASP A 30 5.03 6.38 -11.61
N LYS A 31 3.74 6.54 -11.91
CA LYS A 31 2.77 7.21 -11.03
C LYS A 31 2.29 6.22 -9.97
N LYS A 32 2.84 6.34 -8.77
CA LYS A 32 2.49 5.51 -7.61
C LYS A 32 1.90 6.36 -6.50
N ALA A 33 0.99 5.76 -5.74
CA ALA A 33 0.53 6.37 -4.49
C ALA A 33 1.70 6.46 -3.50
N LYS A 34 1.73 7.50 -2.68
CA LYS A 34 2.76 7.66 -1.64
C LYS A 34 2.53 6.70 -0.48
N PHE A 35 1.25 6.46 -0.18
CA PHE A 35 0.80 5.64 0.92
C PHE A 35 -0.20 4.59 0.42
N GLY A 36 -0.50 3.62 1.29
CA GLY A 36 -1.53 2.62 1.02
C GLY A 36 -1.91 1.91 2.29
N TYR A 37 -3.20 1.64 2.44
CA TYR A 37 -3.76 0.87 3.54
C TYR A 37 -4.80 -0.12 3.03
N ASP A 38 -6.08 0.13 3.27
CA ASP A 38 -7.17 -0.72 2.83
C ASP A 38 -7.54 -0.43 1.37
N PHE A 39 -8.11 -1.43 0.69
CA PHE A 39 -8.48 -1.33 -0.71
C PHE A 39 -9.77 -2.09 -1.02
N TRP A 40 -10.46 -1.64 -2.08
CA TRP A 40 -11.55 -2.36 -2.70
C TRP A 40 -11.31 -2.46 -4.20
N TYR A 41 -11.51 -3.65 -4.77
CA TYR A 41 -11.43 -3.87 -6.20
C TYR A 41 -12.84 -4.03 -6.80
N GLN A 42 -13.10 -3.32 -7.89
CA GLN A 42 -14.36 -3.35 -8.63
C GLN A 42 -14.10 -4.05 -9.99
N PRO A 43 -14.54 -5.31 -10.17
CA PRO A 43 -14.20 -6.10 -11.36
C PRO A 43 -14.87 -5.63 -12.66
N LYS A 44 -16.06 -5.01 -12.59
CA LYS A 44 -16.79 -4.52 -13.78
C LYS A 44 -16.07 -3.35 -14.46
N HIS A 45 -15.32 -2.58 -13.68
CA HIS A 45 -14.62 -1.37 -14.11
C HIS A 45 -13.11 -1.54 -14.13
N ASP A 46 -12.60 -2.71 -13.75
CA ASP A 46 -11.16 -2.98 -13.59
C ASP A 46 -10.46 -1.87 -12.78
N ALA A 47 -11.10 -1.49 -11.67
CA ALA A 47 -10.70 -0.35 -10.86
C ALA A 47 -10.43 -0.78 -9.43
N LEU A 48 -9.25 -0.45 -8.92
CA LEU A 48 -8.90 -0.57 -7.51
C LEU A 48 -8.94 0.82 -6.88
N VAL A 49 -9.66 0.94 -5.76
CA VAL A 49 -9.70 2.14 -4.94
C VAL A 49 -9.03 1.83 -3.62
N SER A 50 -8.10 2.69 -3.19
CA SER A 50 -7.37 2.51 -1.94
C SER A 50 -7.48 3.73 -1.03
N THR A 51 -7.32 3.47 0.26
CA THR A 51 -7.14 4.48 1.29
C THR A 51 -5.66 4.61 1.67
N GLU A 52 -5.34 5.67 2.42
CA GLU A 52 -3.98 5.96 2.88
C GLU A 52 -3.92 5.92 4.43
N TRP A 53 -2.78 5.51 4.96
CA TRP A 53 -2.38 5.65 6.36
C TRP A 53 -0.88 5.97 6.41
N GLY A 54 -0.27 6.00 7.59
CA GLY A 54 1.12 6.34 7.81
C GLY A 54 2.07 5.26 7.34
N VAL A 55 3.35 5.61 7.26
CA VAL A 55 4.42 4.68 6.91
C VAL A 55 4.72 3.70 8.05
N PRO A 56 5.25 2.50 7.75
CA PRO A 56 5.60 1.53 8.78
C PRO A 56 6.52 2.05 9.89
N ARG A 57 7.48 2.94 9.61
CA ARG A 57 8.36 3.49 10.65
C ARG A 57 7.61 4.30 11.73
N VAL A 58 6.44 4.84 11.40
CA VAL A 58 5.59 5.61 12.32
C VAL A 58 4.66 4.69 13.09
N PHE A 59 3.79 3.93 12.42
CA PHE A 59 2.74 3.19 13.12
C PHE A 59 3.23 1.95 13.89
N LYS A 60 4.37 1.34 13.52
CA LYS A 60 4.86 0.10 14.18
C LYS A 60 5.26 0.29 15.64
N ARG A 61 5.61 1.53 16.05
CA ARG A 61 6.00 1.85 17.43
C ARG A 61 4.84 2.37 18.30
N GLY A 62 3.64 2.46 17.74
CA GLY A 62 2.52 3.17 18.36
C GLY A 62 2.58 4.69 18.12
N TYR A 63 1.41 5.32 18.18
CA TYR A 63 1.24 6.74 17.89
C TYR A 63 1.87 7.64 18.96
N ALA A 64 2.52 8.71 18.52
CA ALA A 64 3.03 9.79 19.35
C ALA A 64 2.63 11.17 18.79
N PRO A 65 2.57 12.22 19.64
CA PRO A 65 2.38 13.58 19.16
C PRO A 65 3.45 13.99 18.14
N GLY A 66 3.04 14.60 17.03
CA GLY A 66 3.91 15.01 15.92
C GLY A 66 3.98 14.00 14.75
N ASP A 67 3.48 12.78 14.94
CA ASP A 67 3.47 11.75 13.90
C ASP A 67 2.63 12.14 12.68
N SER A 68 1.66 13.04 12.82
CA SER A 68 0.86 13.53 11.70
C SER A 68 1.61 14.46 10.75
N ASP A 69 2.74 15.04 11.19
CA ASP A 69 3.50 16.02 10.41
C ASP A 69 4.44 15.34 9.39
N ASP A 70 4.86 14.11 9.68
CA ASP A 70 5.57 13.19 8.79
C ASP A 70 5.04 11.76 8.99
N PRO A 71 3.83 11.47 8.46
CA PRO A 71 3.09 10.24 8.74
C PRO A 71 3.68 9.00 8.10
#